data_AF-A0A5M4DBH4-F1
#
_entry.id   AF-A0A5M4DBH4-F1
#
_cell.length_a   1.000
_cell.length_b   1.000
_cell.length_c   1.000
_cell.angle_alpha   90.00
_cell.angle_beta   90.00
_cell.angle_gamma   90.00
#
_symmetry.space_group_name_H-M   'P 1'
#
loop_
_entity.id
_entity.type
_entity.pdbx_description
1 polymer ?
#
loop_
_entity_poly.entity_id
_entity_poly.type
_entity_poly.pdbx_seq_one_letter_code
_entity_poly.pdbx_strand_id
1 'polypeptide(L)'
;MTAATQNDLAKQALERSLEVREEYGYDFRSPLCIYELADRAGIKVQFVDDISMEGIYAALAKPTILISSLRPLARRAFTCAHELGHHFFGHGTTIDKLKDDADKGHFSPNEFLVDAFAGFLLMPAQAIKRAFASRSLDPSSATPEEIYTIASSFGVGYETIIGHLAHSLRYIAPARADVLRKSKLPKIRERILGFPANDHLVIADHHHVIGTLDAEVGALILLPSDAATDSDHIEPYTDVAAGRVFRALRPGLARTSVPGADWGVVVRVSRFQYAGLARYRHLEETDGE
;
A
#
# COMPACT_ATOMS: atom_id res chain seq x y z
N MET A 1 -7.37 28.19 -24.08
CA MET A 1 -6.55 27.31 -23.23
C MET A 1 -6.53 25.94 -23.88
N THR A 2 -5.37 25.48 -24.34
CA THR A 2 -5.21 24.10 -24.82
C THR A 2 -5.43 23.14 -23.65
N ALA A 3 -6.22 22.07 -23.87
CA ALA A 3 -6.41 21.04 -22.84
C ALA A 3 -5.05 20.44 -22.46
N ALA A 4 -4.79 20.27 -21.15
CA ALA A 4 -3.55 19.67 -20.67
C ALA A 4 -3.40 18.24 -21.21
N THR A 5 -2.21 17.88 -21.67
CA THR A 5 -1.94 16.51 -22.12
C THR A 5 -1.77 15.57 -20.92
N GLN A 6 -1.88 14.26 -21.13
CA GLN A 6 -1.58 13.27 -20.08
C GLN A 6 -0.15 13.41 -19.53
N ASN A 7 0.81 13.82 -20.38
CA ASN A 7 2.18 14.05 -19.92
C ASN A 7 2.27 15.28 -19.01
N ASP A 8 1.53 16.35 -19.32
CA ASP A 8 1.49 17.55 -18.48
C ASP A 8 0.87 17.24 -17.11
N LEU A 9 -0.24 16.48 -17.09
CA LEU A 9 -0.88 16.04 -15.85
C LEU A 9 0.03 15.10 -15.04
N ALA A 10 0.71 14.16 -15.69
CA ALA A 10 1.65 13.27 -15.00
C ALA A 10 2.84 14.03 -14.40
N LYS A 11 3.33 15.06 -15.10
CA LYS A 11 4.38 15.96 -14.58
C LYS A 11 3.87 16.75 -13.37
N GLN A 12 2.67 17.32 -13.45
CA GLN A 12 2.04 18.04 -12.35
C GLN A 12 1.81 17.14 -11.13
N ALA A 13 1.36 15.90 -11.34
CA ALA A 13 1.24 14.89 -10.30
C ALA A 13 2.57 14.58 -9.61
N LEU A 14 3.63 14.39 -10.39
CA LEU A 14 4.98 14.15 -9.85
C LEU A 14 5.44 15.35 -9.02
N GLU A 15 5.38 16.56 -9.56
CA GLU A 15 5.79 17.79 -8.86
C GLU A 15 5.04 17.94 -7.54
N ARG A 16 3.70 17.82 -7.57
CA ARG A 16 2.89 17.93 -6.35
C ARG A 16 3.19 16.83 -5.34
N SER A 17 3.46 15.61 -5.78
CA SER A 17 3.84 14.51 -4.88
C SER A 17 5.17 14.77 -4.16
N LEU A 18 6.12 15.41 -4.83
CA LEU A 18 7.41 15.78 -4.24
C LEU A 18 7.22 16.90 -3.21
N GLU A 19 6.47 17.95 -3.58
CA GLU A 19 6.14 19.06 -2.67
C GLU A 19 5.46 18.56 -1.39
N VAL A 20 4.46 17.67 -1.51
CA VAL A 20 3.76 17.12 -0.34
C VAL A 20 4.72 16.29 0.52
N ARG A 21 5.63 15.51 -0.07
CA ARG A 21 6.62 14.79 0.74
C ARG A 21 7.56 15.75 1.48
N GLU A 22 8.04 16.81 0.84
CA GLU A 22 8.87 17.84 1.48
C GLU A 22 8.13 18.57 2.59
N GLU A 23 6.91 19.05 2.30
CA GLU A 23 6.05 19.80 3.23
C GLU A 23 5.81 19.04 4.54
N TYR A 24 5.61 17.72 4.44
CA TYR A 24 5.33 16.85 5.60
C TYR A 24 6.54 16.06 6.11
N GLY A 25 7.75 16.39 5.63
CA GLY A 25 9.02 15.86 6.14
C GLY A 25 9.30 14.39 5.80
N TYR A 26 8.77 13.89 4.69
CA TYR A 26 9.07 12.55 4.16
C TYR A 26 10.23 12.60 3.17
N ASP A 27 11.18 11.67 3.29
CA ASP A 27 12.24 11.51 2.29
C ASP A 27 11.70 10.90 0.97
N PHE A 28 12.54 10.77 -0.07
CA PHE A 28 12.14 10.19 -1.37
C PHE A 28 12.61 8.75 -1.60
N ARG A 29 13.29 8.15 -0.62
CA ARG A 29 14.01 6.87 -0.69
C ARG A 29 13.35 5.78 0.17
N SER A 30 12.25 6.09 0.84
CA SER A 30 11.46 5.17 1.66
C SER A 30 9.97 5.23 1.30
N PRO A 31 9.20 4.15 1.51
CA PRO A 31 7.73 4.20 1.55
C PRO A 31 7.23 5.12 2.68
N LEU A 32 5.95 5.51 2.64
CA LEU A 32 5.31 6.25 3.73
C LEU A 32 4.00 5.57 4.17
N CYS A 33 3.57 5.84 5.41
CA CYS A 33 2.24 5.48 5.86
C CYS A 33 1.26 6.60 5.47
N ILE A 34 0.37 6.32 4.52
CA ILE A 34 -0.56 7.33 3.98
C ILE A 34 -1.51 7.91 5.03
N TYR A 35 -1.90 7.08 6.00
CA TYR A 35 -2.79 7.49 7.08
C TYR A 35 -2.09 8.44 8.07
N GLU A 36 -0.78 8.30 8.26
CA GLU A 36 0.01 9.24 9.06
C GLU A 36 0.17 10.58 8.34
N LEU A 37 0.37 10.56 7.01
CA LEU A 37 0.38 11.79 6.21
C LEU A 37 -0.97 12.51 6.30
N ALA A 38 -2.09 11.79 6.15
CA ALA A 38 -3.43 12.36 6.27
C ALA A 38 -3.65 13.02 7.64
N ASP A 39 -3.25 12.35 8.74
CA ASP A 39 -3.37 12.88 10.10
C ASP A 39 -2.52 14.14 10.29
N ARG A 40 -1.27 14.14 9.80
CA ARG A 40 -0.38 15.33 9.82
C ARG A 40 -0.93 16.50 8.99
N ALA A 41 -1.64 16.21 7.90
CA ALA A 41 -2.34 17.20 7.08
C ALA A 41 -3.67 17.68 7.72
N GLY A 42 -4.05 17.17 8.90
CA GLY A 42 -5.30 17.53 9.56
C GLY A 42 -6.54 16.94 8.90
N ILE A 43 -6.39 15.88 8.10
CA ILE A 43 -7.45 15.24 7.33
C ILE A 43 -7.88 13.96 8.04
N LYS A 44 -9.15 13.91 8.42
CA LYS A 44 -9.71 12.74 9.12
C LYS A 44 -9.89 11.59 8.14
N VAL A 45 -9.33 10.42 8.43
CA VAL A 45 -9.61 9.19 7.66
C VAL A 45 -10.46 8.24 8.48
N GLN A 46 -11.55 7.75 7.88
CA GLN A 46 -12.46 6.79 8.50
C GLN A 46 -12.75 5.63 7.55
N PHE A 47 -12.63 4.41 8.06
CA PHE A 47 -13.07 3.22 7.37
C PHE A 47 -14.55 2.95 7.68
N VAL A 48 -15.32 2.66 6.64
CA VAL A 48 -16.76 2.40 6.71
C VAL A 48 -17.09 1.07 6.05
N ASP A 49 -18.10 0.39 6.57
CA ASP A 49 -18.59 -0.88 6.03
C ASP A 49 -19.62 -0.62 4.92
N ASP A 50 -19.13 -0.25 3.73
CA ASP A 50 -19.98 0.00 2.56
C ASP A 50 -19.34 -0.61 1.29
N ILE A 51 -20.04 -1.54 0.64
CA ILE A 51 -19.57 -2.18 -0.61
C ILE A 51 -19.74 -1.29 -1.84
N SER A 52 -20.57 -0.26 -1.79
CA SER A 52 -21.02 0.52 -2.95
C SER A 52 -20.09 1.68 -3.36
N MET A 53 -19.04 1.91 -2.57
CA MET A 53 -18.05 2.97 -2.80
C MET A 53 -16.62 2.44 -2.64
N GLU A 54 -15.66 3.04 -3.34
CA GLU A 54 -14.23 2.84 -3.07
C GLU A 54 -13.76 3.85 -2.01
N GLY A 55 -14.01 5.13 -2.25
CA GLY A 55 -13.58 6.25 -1.44
C GLY A 55 -14.46 7.49 -1.62
N ILE A 56 -14.46 8.37 -0.63
CA ILE A 56 -15.06 9.69 -0.69
C ILE A 56 -14.10 10.67 -0.05
N TYR A 57 -13.83 11.77 -0.74
CA TYR A 57 -13.26 12.95 -0.12
C TYR A 57 -14.34 14.02 0.10
N ALA A 58 -14.54 14.42 1.35
CA ALA A 58 -15.49 15.45 1.74
C ALA A 58 -14.75 16.72 2.15
N ALA A 59 -14.88 17.78 1.33
CA ALA A 59 -14.28 19.09 1.54
C ALA A 59 -15.09 19.92 2.57
N LEU A 60 -15.17 19.41 3.80
CA LEU A 60 -15.85 20.04 4.93
C LEU A 60 -14.89 20.98 5.69
N ALA A 61 -15.42 21.75 6.64
CA ALA A 61 -14.61 22.55 7.58
C ALA A 61 -13.55 21.72 8.32
N LYS A 62 -13.84 20.42 8.52
CA LYS A 62 -12.84 19.39 8.88
C LYS A 62 -12.79 18.38 7.74
N PRO A 63 -11.81 18.48 6.82
CA PRO A 63 -11.69 17.58 5.68
C PRO A 63 -11.70 16.12 6.12
N THR A 64 -12.49 15.30 5.43
CA THR A 64 -12.71 13.90 5.79
C THR A 64 -12.59 13.00 4.57
N ILE A 65 -11.86 11.91 4.71
CA ILE A 65 -11.78 10.82 3.74
C ILE A 65 -12.52 9.62 4.34
N LEU A 66 -13.46 9.07 3.58
CA LEU A 66 -14.16 7.82 3.89
C LEU A 66 -13.67 6.74 2.93
N ILE A 67 -13.38 5.54 3.44
CA ILE A 67 -12.87 4.42 2.63
C ILE A 67 -13.61 3.15 3.03
N SER A 68 -13.99 2.34 2.05
CA SER A 68 -14.59 1.03 2.34
C SER A 68 -13.62 0.11 3.07
N SER A 69 -14.00 -0.41 4.24
CA SER A 69 -13.21 -1.39 5.02
C SER A 69 -13.17 -2.77 4.35
N LEU A 70 -14.12 -3.03 3.44
CA LEU A 70 -14.29 -4.30 2.73
C LEU A 70 -13.29 -4.50 1.58
N ARG A 71 -12.44 -3.51 1.32
CA ARG A 71 -11.37 -3.59 0.33
C ARG A 71 -10.06 -4.11 0.94
N PRO A 72 -9.20 -4.78 0.17
CA PRO A 72 -7.88 -5.18 0.66
C PRO A 72 -7.09 -3.99 1.23
N LEU A 73 -6.26 -4.21 2.27
CA LEU A 73 -5.46 -3.15 2.92
C LEU A 73 -4.71 -2.27 1.91
N ALA A 74 -4.03 -2.91 0.96
CA ALA A 74 -3.22 -2.23 -0.04
C ALA A 74 -4.08 -1.36 -0.99
N ARG A 75 -5.33 -1.78 -1.24
CA ARG A 75 -6.30 -0.99 -2.02
C ARG A 75 -6.78 0.22 -1.23
N ARG A 76 -7.10 0.04 0.06
CA ARG A 76 -7.45 1.15 0.97
C ARG A 76 -6.36 2.21 1.05
N ALA A 77 -5.09 1.79 1.14
CA ALA A 77 -3.96 2.73 1.17
C ALA A 77 -3.85 3.56 -0.11
N PHE A 78 -4.01 2.93 -1.28
CA PHE A 78 -4.01 3.64 -2.56
C PHE A 78 -5.21 4.58 -2.69
N THR A 79 -6.42 4.13 -2.33
CA THR A 79 -7.61 4.99 -2.30
C THR A 79 -7.41 6.20 -1.40
N CYS A 80 -6.83 6.01 -0.20
CA CYS A 80 -6.51 7.13 0.68
C CYS A 80 -5.58 8.16 0.01
N ALA A 81 -4.56 7.68 -0.72
CA ALA A 81 -3.64 8.57 -1.44
C ALA A 81 -4.32 9.30 -2.62
N HIS A 82 -5.25 8.62 -3.30
CA HIS A 82 -6.07 9.20 -4.35
C HIS A 82 -6.96 10.32 -3.80
N GLU A 83 -7.69 10.07 -2.72
CA GLU A 83 -8.54 11.07 -2.06
C GLU A 83 -7.74 12.25 -1.48
N LEU A 84 -6.54 11.99 -0.97
CA LEU A 84 -5.59 13.06 -0.63
C LEU A 84 -5.18 13.89 -1.84
N GLY A 85 -5.08 13.29 -3.02
CA GLY A 85 -4.88 14.01 -4.28
C GLY A 85 -5.99 15.04 -4.50
N HIS A 86 -7.26 14.66 -4.36
CA HIS A 86 -8.37 15.60 -4.48
C HIS A 86 -8.28 16.76 -3.48
N HIS A 87 -7.82 16.48 -2.25
CA HIS A 87 -7.53 17.52 -1.26
C HIS A 87 -6.43 18.47 -1.74
N PHE A 88 -5.25 17.95 -2.08
CA PHE A 88 -4.08 18.76 -2.41
C PHE A 88 -4.19 19.54 -3.73
N PHE A 89 -5.08 19.12 -4.64
CA PHE A 89 -5.42 19.86 -5.85
C PHE A 89 -6.69 20.71 -5.73
N GLY A 90 -7.38 20.69 -4.58
CA GLY A 90 -8.55 21.53 -4.33
C GLY A 90 -9.77 21.16 -5.18
N HIS A 91 -9.97 19.88 -5.49
CA HIS A 91 -11.07 19.41 -6.35
C HIS A 91 -12.47 19.46 -5.70
N GLY A 92 -12.59 19.91 -4.45
CA GLY A 92 -13.86 19.91 -3.73
C GLY A 92 -14.28 18.50 -3.27
N THR A 93 -15.56 18.33 -2.92
CA THR A 93 -16.09 17.02 -2.51
C THR A 93 -16.22 16.09 -3.71
N THR A 94 -15.69 14.86 -3.58
CA THR A 94 -15.68 13.83 -4.63
C THR A 94 -16.16 12.49 -4.06
N ILE A 95 -16.71 11.66 -4.94
CA ILE A 95 -17.19 10.30 -4.62
C ILE A 95 -16.62 9.36 -5.68
N ASP A 96 -15.71 8.48 -5.29
CA ASP A 96 -15.21 7.40 -6.14
C ASP A 96 -16.15 6.19 -6.03
N LYS A 97 -16.93 5.97 -7.09
CA LYS A 97 -17.78 4.78 -7.23
C LYS A 97 -16.91 3.58 -7.57
N LEU A 98 -17.49 2.38 -7.49
CA LEU A 98 -16.81 1.15 -7.88
C LEU A 98 -16.24 1.26 -9.30
N LYS A 99 -14.98 0.87 -9.48
CA LYS A 99 -14.33 0.85 -10.81
C LYS A 99 -15.06 -0.02 -11.83
N ASP A 100 -15.88 -0.98 -11.39
CA ASP A 100 -16.72 -1.80 -12.27
C ASP A 100 -18.02 -1.07 -12.72
N ASP A 101 -18.45 -0.04 -11.96
CA ASP A 101 -19.62 0.81 -12.26
C ASP A 101 -19.23 2.19 -12.83
N ALA A 102 -17.94 2.54 -12.83
CA ALA A 102 -17.43 3.76 -13.44
C ALA A 102 -17.63 3.68 -14.96
N ASP A 103 -18.47 4.57 -15.48
CA ASP A 103 -18.85 4.67 -16.88
C ASP A 103 -17.66 4.39 -17.83
N LYS A 104 -17.85 3.38 -18.67
CA LYS A 104 -16.94 3.03 -19.75
C LYS A 104 -16.75 4.24 -20.67
N GLY A 105 -15.61 4.93 -20.55
CA GLY A 105 -14.94 5.48 -21.73
C GLY A 105 -14.56 6.96 -21.76
N HIS A 106 -14.84 7.78 -20.74
CA HIS A 106 -14.40 9.18 -20.75
C HIS A 106 -13.19 9.43 -19.85
N PHE A 107 -12.09 9.87 -20.46
CA PHE A 107 -10.92 10.36 -19.76
C PHE A 107 -11.28 11.57 -18.90
N SER A 108 -11.10 11.44 -17.58
CA SER A 108 -11.21 12.57 -16.65
C SER A 108 -9.80 13.06 -16.28
N PRO A 109 -9.42 14.29 -16.67
CA PRO A 109 -8.10 14.85 -16.34
C PRO A 109 -7.81 14.88 -14.83
N ASN A 110 -8.80 15.21 -14.01
CA ASN A 110 -8.65 15.28 -12.56
C ASN A 110 -8.41 13.90 -11.95
N GLU A 111 -9.19 12.89 -12.36
CA GLU A 111 -9.02 11.50 -11.91
C GLU A 111 -7.64 10.95 -12.30
N PHE A 112 -7.22 11.21 -13.54
CA PHE A 112 -5.90 10.82 -14.01
C PHE A 112 -4.78 11.51 -13.20
N LEU A 113 -4.93 12.80 -12.92
CA LEU A 113 -3.98 13.59 -12.14
C LEU A 113 -3.84 13.03 -10.71
N VAL A 114 -4.95 12.74 -10.03
CA VAL A 114 -4.92 12.22 -8.65
C VAL A 114 -4.44 10.77 -8.58
N ASP A 115 -4.78 9.92 -9.56
CA ASP A 115 -4.25 8.55 -9.65
C ASP A 115 -2.73 8.55 -9.87
N ALA A 116 -2.23 9.44 -10.75
CA ALA A 116 -0.80 9.61 -10.96
C ALA A 116 -0.10 10.15 -9.69
N PHE A 117 -0.71 11.12 -9.02
CA PHE A 117 -0.21 11.69 -7.77
C PHE A 117 -0.11 10.62 -6.68
N ALA A 118 -1.16 9.82 -6.48
CA ALA A 118 -1.16 8.72 -5.53
C ALA A 118 -0.04 7.71 -5.80
N GLY A 119 0.18 7.39 -7.09
CA GLY A 119 1.29 6.54 -7.52
C GLY A 119 2.65 7.10 -7.11
N PHE A 120 2.97 8.35 -7.48
CA PHE A 120 4.26 8.96 -7.14
C PHE A 120 4.44 9.21 -5.64
N LEU A 121 3.37 9.57 -4.94
CA LEU A 121 3.37 9.80 -3.50
C LEU A 121 3.71 8.52 -2.73
N LEU A 122 3.06 7.40 -3.06
CA LEU A 122 3.29 6.12 -2.39
C LEU A 122 4.57 5.43 -2.85
N MET A 123 4.90 5.53 -4.14
CA MET A 123 6.01 4.82 -4.77
C MET A 123 6.98 5.78 -5.48
N PRO A 124 7.76 6.61 -4.76
CA PRO A 124 8.72 7.51 -5.40
C PRO A 124 9.73 6.74 -6.25
N ALA A 125 10.13 7.32 -7.38
CA ALA A 125 11.08 6.69 -8.31
C ALA A 125 12.39 6.26 -7.63
N GLN A 126 12.92 7.09 -6.71
CA GLN A 126 14.15 6.78 -5.99
C GLN A 126 13.97 5.60 -5.02
N ALA A 127 12.85 5.53 -4.29
CA ALA A 127 12.51 4.42 -3.41
C ALA A 127 12.33 3.12 -4.20
N ILE A 128 11.62 3.16 -5.33
CA ILE A 128 11.43 1.99 -6.21
C ILE A 128 12.77 1.51 -6.74
N LYS A 129 13.59 2.40 -7.29
CA LYS A 129 14.93 2.07 -7.80
C LYS A 129 15.79 1.42 -6.71
N ARG A 130 15.76 1.95 -5.48
CA ARG A 130 16.46 1.37 -4.33
C ARG A 130 15.95 -0.03 -3.99
N ALA A 131 14.63 -0.24 -3.98
CA ALA A 131 14.02 -1.52 -3.61
C ALA A 131 14.39 -2.67 -4.57
N PHE A 132 14.48 -2.37 -5.87
CA PHE A 132 15.01 -3.32 -6.87
C PHE A 132 16.51 -3.53 -6.72
N ALA A 133 17.29 -2.44 -6.64
CA ALA A 133 18.75 -2.51 -6.56
C ALA A 133 19.24 -3.23 -5.31
N SER A 134 18.62 -3.01 -4.15
CA SER A 134 19.01 -3.67 -2.90
C SER A 134 18.83 -5.19 -2.94
N ARG A 135 17.91 -5.68 -3.79
CA ARG A 135 17.64 -7.10 -4.02
C ARG A 135 18.37 -7.66 -5.24
N SER A 136 19.23 -6.87 -5.88
CA SER A 136 19.90 -7.21 -7.15
C SER A 136 18.91 -7.61 -8.26
N LEU A 137 17.75 -6.96 -8.30
CA LEU A 137 16.69 -7.24 -9.26
C LEU A 137 16.66 -6.21 -10.38
N ASP A 138 16.30 -6.67 -11.58
CA ASP A 138 15.96 -5.81 -12.72
C ASP A 138 14.43 -5.77 -12.89
N PRO A 139 13.79 -4.59 -12.81
CA PRO A 139 12.36 -4.44 -13.04
C PRO A 139 11.87 -5.08 -14.33
N SER A 140 12.68 -5.04 -15.41
CA SER A 140 12.27 -5.51 -16.73
C SER A 140 12.06 -7.03 -16.80
N SER A 141 12.75 -7.77 -15.93
CA SER A 141 12.78 -9.23 -15.90
C SER A 141 12.27 -9.84 -14.60
N ALA A 142 12.05 -9.03 -13.56
CA ALA A 142 11.57 -9.47 -12.24
C ALA A 142 10.31 -10.33 -12.32
N THR A 143 10.31 -11.44 -11.60
CA THR A 143 9.23 -12.42 -11.50
C THR A 143 8.00 -11.86 -10.78
N PRO A 144 6.81 -12.47 -10.95
CA PRO A 144 5.62 -12.07 -10.19
C PRO A 144 5.83 -12.06 -8.66
N GLU A 145 6.59 -13.02 -8.14
CA GLU A 145 6.94 -13.14 -6.72
C GLU A 145 7.79 -11.96 -6.25
N GLU A 146 8.81 -11.58 -7.03
CA GLU A 146 9.66 -10.43 -6.74
C GLU A 146 8.87 -9.11 -6.79
N ILE A 147 7.99 -8.94 -7.79
CA ILE A 147 7.10 -7.78 -7.88
C ILE A 147 6.14 -7.74 -6.69
N TYR A 148 5.62 -8.88 -6.24
CA TYR A 148 4.76 -8.98 -5.05
C TYR A 148 5.50 -8.60 -3.76
N THR A 149 6.74 -9.05 -3.60
CA THR A 149 7.60 -8.68 -2.45
C THR A 149 7.88 -7.18 -2.44
N ILE A 150 8.17 -6.58 -3.59
CA ILE A 150 8.36 -5.13 -3.68
C ILE A 150 7.02 -4.42 -3.38
N ALA A 151 5.90 -4.85 -3.96
CA ALA A 151 4.58 -4.26 -3.65
C ALA A 151 4.29 -4.25 -2.14
N SER A 152 4.60 -5.35 -1.45
CA SER A 152 4.47 -5.48 0.01
C SER A 152 5.32 -4.47 0.76
N SER A 153 6.56 -4.21 0.31
CA SER A 153 7.45 -3.21 0.93
C SER A 153 6.85 -1.79 0.88
N PHE A 154 6.02 -1.50 -0.13
CA PHE A 154 5.35 -0.20 -0.30
C PHE A 154 3.93 -0.16 0.25
N GLY A 155 3.40 -1.28 0.76
CA GLY A 155 2.01 -1.36 1.22
C GLY A 155 0.97 -1.16 0.11
N VAL A 156 1.33 -1.46 -1.14
CA VAL A 156 0.47 -1.29 -2.33
C VAL A 156 0.11 -2.62 -2.98
N GLY A 157 -0.94 -2.62 -3.79
CA GLY A 157 -1.37 -3.82 -4.52
C GLY A 157 -0.40 -4.23 -5.62
N TYR A 158 -0.38 -5.52 -5.95
CA TYR A 158 0.39 -6.10 -7.06
C TYR A 158 0.11 -5.41 -8.40
N GLU A 159 -1.17 -5.22 -8.73
CA GLU A 159 -1.59 -4.52 -9.96
C GLU A 159 -1.20 -3.03 -9.95
N THR A 160 -1.26 -2.40 -8.77
CA THR A 160 -0.91 -0.99 -8.58
C THR A 160 0.55 -0.74 -8.90
N ILE A 161 1.48 -1.55 -8.36
CA ILE A 161 2.90 -1.38 -8.65
C ILE A 161 3.21 -1.65 -10.12
N ILE A 162 2.57 -2.65 -10.75
CA ILE A 162 2.75 -2.94 -12.18
C ILE A 162 2.32 -1.75 -13.03
N GLY A 163 1.14 -1.17 -12.74
CA GLY A 163 0.65 0.02 -13.42
C GLY A 163 1.63 1.20 -13.30
N HIS A 164 2.13 1.43 -12.09
CA HIS A 164 3.08 2.51 -11.84
C HIS A 164 4.43 2.29 -12.57
N LEU A 165 4.96 1.06 -12.53
CA LEU A 165 6.19 0.69 -13.25
C LEU A 165 6.04 0.84 -14.77
N ALA A 166 4.88 0.50 -15.32
CA ALA A 166 4.64 0.52 -16.76
C ALA A 166 4.35 1.92 -17.31
N HIS A 167 3.50 2.68 -16.61
CA HIS A 167 2.94 3.92 -17.15
C HIS A 167 3.59 5.18 -16.58
N SER A 168 3.84 5.21 -15.27
CA SER A 168 4.41 6.39 -14.59
C SER A 168 5.94 6.41 -14.69
N LEU A 169 6.60 5.33 -14.27
CA LEU A 169 8.06 5.24 -14.23
C LEU A 169 8.68 4.71 -15.52
N ARG A 170 7.90 3.95 -16.30
CA ARG A 170 8.34 3.30 -17.55
C ARG A 170 9.57 2.40 -17.37
N TYR A 171 9.68 1.74 -16.22
CA TYR A 171 10.73 0.76 -15.93
C TYR A 171 10.46 -0.60 -16.59
N ILE A 172 9.21 -0.86 -16.98
CA ILE A 172 8.82 -2.07 -17.72
C ILE A 172 8.02 -1.69 -18.96
N ALA A 173 8.16 -2.48 -20.03
CA ALA A 173 7.35 -2.32 -21.22
C ALA A 173 5.88 -2.75 -20.98
N PRO A 174 4.90 -2.18 -21.71
CA PRO A 174 3.50 -2.58 -21.59
C PRO A 174 3.27 -4.09 -21.76
N ALA A 175 3.95 -4.72 -22.72
CA ALA A 175 3.87 -6.18 -22.92
C ALA A 175 4.36 -6.98 -21.70
N ARG A 176 5.38 -6.47 -20.98
CA ARG A 176 5.84 -7.10 -19.74
C ARG A 176 4.81 -6.96 -18.63
N ALA A 177 4.20 -5.79 -18.50
CA ALA A 177 3.10 -5.57 -17.56
C ALA A 177 1.96 -6.58 -17.82
N ASP A 178 1.54 -6.76 -19.07
CA ASP A 178 0.48 -7.71 -19.42
C ASP A 178 0.81 -9.17 -19.08
N VAL A 179 2.09 -9.56 -19.18
CA VAL A 179 2.55 -10.87 -18.72
C VAL A 179 2.44 -10.99 -17.20
N LEU A 180 2.88 -9.98 -16.44
CA LEU A 180 2.81 -10.00 -14.98
C LEU A 180 1.36 -10.07 -14.47
N ARG A 181 0.42 -9.35 -15.10
CA ARG A 181 -1.01 -9.33 -14.74
C ARG A 181 -1.74 -10.66 -14.94
N LYS A 182 -1.20 -11.55 -15.76
CA LYS A 182 -1.76 -12.91 -15.94
C LYS A 182 -1.57 -13.79 -14.69
N SER A 183 -0.62 -13.46 -13.83
CA SER A 183 -0.36 -14.22 -12.60
C SER A 183 -1.42 -13.94 -11.54
N LYS A 184 -2.06 -15.01 -11.04
CA LYS A 184 -3.07 -14.90 -9.98
C LYS A 184 -2.43 -14.87 -8.60
N LEU A 185 -2.93 -14.00 -7.71
CA LEU A 185 -2.37 -13.82 -6.37
C LEU A 185 -2.23 -15.12 -5.55
N PRO A 186 -3.23 -16.03 -5.50
CA PRO A 186 -3.06 -17.30 -4.77
C PRO A 186 -1.89 -18.13 -5.29
N LYS A 187 -1.65 -18.12 -6.60
CA LYS A 187 -0.52 -18.84 -7.21
C LYS A 187 0.83 -18.17 -6.96
N ILE A 188 0.86 -16.83 -6.88
CA ILE A 188 2.07 -16.11 -6.47
C ILE A 188 2.40 -16.47 -5.01
N ARG A 189 1.41 -16.41 -4.11
CA ARG A 189 1.58 -16.77 -2.70
C ARG A 189 2.02 -18.22 -2.52
N GLU A 190 1.42 -19.15 -3.27
CA GLU A 190 1.80 -20.57 -3.25
C GLU A 190 3.27 -20.78 -3.65
N ARG A 191 3.76 -20.06 -4.67
CA ARG A 191 5.18 -20.16 -5.07
C ARG A 191 6.14 -19.55 -4.04
N ILE A 192 5.73 -18.47 -3.36
CA ILE A 192 6.52 -17.86 -2.29
C ILE A 192 6.57 -18.76 -1.05
N LEU A 193 5.43 -19.32 -0.66
CA LEU A 193 5.27 -20.08 0.58
C LEU A 193 5.59 -21.57 0.44
N GLY A 194 5.54 -22.12 -0.77
CA GLY A 194 5.67 -23.56 -1.02
C GLY A 194 4.43 -24.38 -0.66
N PHE A 195 3.33 -23.73 -0.27
CA PHE A 195 2.04 -24.37 0.00
C PHE A 195 0.88 -23.46 -0.43
N PRO A 196 -0.31 -24.02 -0.77
CA PRO A 196 -1.46 -23.23 -1.15
C PRO A 196 -1.91 -22.30 -0.02
N ALA A 197 -2.00 -21.00 -0.30
CA ALA A 197 -2.48 -19.99 0.65
C ALA A 197 -3.48 -19.05 -0.01
N ASN A 198 -4.71 -19.04 0.51
CA ASN A 198 -5.75 -18.10 0.10
C ASN A 198 -5.73 -16.82 0.95
N ASP A 199 -5.21 -16.92 2.18
CA ASP A 199 -5.06 -15.80 3.09
C ASP A 199 -4.18 -14.70 2.48
N HIS A 200 -4.40 -13.46 2.94
CA HIS A 200 -3.52 -12.35 2.56
C HIS A 200 -2.10 -12.61 3.07
N LEU A 201 -1.11 -12.25 2.27
CA LEU A 201 0.31 -12.38 2.62
C LEU A 201 0.95 -11.01 2.57
N VAL A 202 1.54 -10.57 3.67
CA VAL A 202 2.43 -9.41 3.72
C VAL A 202 3.86 -9.88 3.95
N ILE A 203 4.83 -9.19 3.34
CA ILE A 203 6.23 -9.60 3.35
C ILE A 203 7.09 -8.42 3.80
N ALA A 204 7.97 -8.67 4.77
CA ALA A 204 9.08 -7.79 5.11
C ALA A 204 10.35 -8.63 5.17
N ASP A 205 11.18 -8.57 4.12
CA ASP A 205 12.48 -9.23 4.07
C ASP A 205 13.58 -8.33 4.68
N HIS A 206 14.84 -8.75 4.60
CA HIS A 206 15.99 -7.96 5.07
C HIS A 206 16.17 -6.60 4.40
N HIS A 207 15.49 -6.36 3.28
CA HIS A 207 15.56 -5.10 2.52
C HIS A 207 14.34 -4.20 2.77
N HIS A 208 13.42 -4.60 3.66
CA HIS A 208 12.31 -3.75 4.10
C HIS A 208 12.85 -2.55 4.88
N VAL A 209 12.54 -1.34 4.41
CA VAL A 209 13.18 -0.10 4.91
C VAL A 209 12.35 0.62 5.97
N ILE A 210 11.01 0.55 5.87
CA ILE A 210 10.14 1.24 6.81
C ILE A 210 9.99 0.40 8.07
N GLY A 211 10.08 1.02 9.25
CA GLY A 211 10.05 0.32 10.55
C GLY A 211 8.69 -0.28 10.92
N THR A 212 7.70 -0.26 10.03
CA THR A 212 6.35 -0.79 10.28
C THR A 212 5.87 -1.69 9.14
N LEU A 213 5.02 -2.65 9.46
CA LEU A 213 4.31 -3.50 8.50
C LEU A 213 2.86 -3.66 8.93
N ASP A 214 1.91 -3.25 8.09
CA ASP A 214 0.47 -3.35 8.42
C ASP A 214 -0.06 -4.72 7.99
N ALA A 215 -0.82 -5.37 8.86
CA ALA A 215 -1.49 -6.63 8.61
C ALA A 215 -2.90 -6.62 9.22
N GLU A 216 -3.74 -7.55 8.76
CA GLU A 216 -5.06 -7.81 9.36
C GLU A 216 -5.06 -9.16 10.06
N VAL A 217 -5.88 -9.30 11.11
CA VAL A 217 -6.17 -10.60 11.73
C VAL A 217 -6.51 -11.63 10.64
N GLY A 218 -5.88 -12.79 10.71
CA GLY A 218 -5.99 -13.86 9.73
C GLY A 218 -4.93 -13.85 8.63
N ALA A 219 -4.22 -12.73 8.40
CA ALA A 219 -3.17 -12.65 7.41
C ALA A 219 -1.92 -13.47 7.79
N LEU A 220 -1.22 -13.93 6.76
CA LEU A 220 0.13 -14.47 6.86
C LEU A 220 1.15 -13.33 6.72
N ILE A 221 2.21 -13.41 7.50
CA ILE A 221 3.30 -12.43 7.54
C ILE A 221 4.61 -13.19 7.33
N LEU A 222 5.30 -12.94 6.22
CA LEU A 222 6.61 -13.55 5.95
C LEU A 222 7.72 -12.58 6.37
N LEU A 223 8.53 -13.02 7.32
CA LEU A 223 9.69 -12.31 7.87
C LEU A 223 10.97 -13.15 7.63
N PRO A 224 12.17 -12.61 7.89
CA PRO A 224 13.39 -13.41 7.85
C PRO A 224 13.33 -14.66 8.72
N SER A 225 14.09 -15.71 8.36
CA SER A 225 14.02 -17.03 9.03
C SER A 225 14.25 -16.98 10.54
N ASP A 226 15.13 -16.10 10.99
CA ASP A 226 15.47 -15.95 12.42
C ASP A 226 14.65 -14.86 13.12
N ALA A 227 13.62 -14.31 12.46
CA ALA A 227 12.76 -13.33 13.08
C ALA A 227 12.07 -13.93 14.31
N ALA A 228 12.07 -13.15 15.39
CA ALA A 228 11.42 -13.46 16.65
C ALA A 228 10.53 -12.29 17.06
N THR A 229 9.47 -12.60 17.81
CA THR A 229 8.51 -11.67 18.41
C THR A 229 8.35 -12.01 19.87
N ASP A 230 8.17 -11.01 20.73
CA ASP A 230 7.81 -11.15 22.15
C ASP A 230 6.30 -10.97 22.39
N SER A 231 5.54 -10.72 21.34
CA SER A 231 4.10 -10.44 21.36
C SER A 231 3.29 -11.64 20.89
N ASP A 232 2.09 -11.82 21.47
CA ASP A 232 1.08 -12.80 21.10
C ASP A 232 0.04 -12.27 20.06
N HIS A 233 0.29 -11.08 19.50
CA HIS A 233 -0.48 -10.51 18.38
C HIS A 233 -0.25 -11.25 17.07
N ILE A 234 0.95 -11.82 16.92
CA ILE A 234 1.33 -12.70 15.80
C ILE A 234 2.01 -13.94 16.36
N GLU A 235 1.77 -15.10 15.77
CA GLU A 235 2.40 -16.36 16.19
C GLU A 235 3.16 -17.03 15.03
N PRO A 236 4.30 -17.68 15.30
CA PRO A 236 4.97 -18.52 14.30
C PRO A 236 4.00 -19.58 13.75
N TYR A 237 3.92 -19.67 12.42
CA TYR A 237 3.03 -20.60 11.73
C TYR A 237 3.81 -21.74 11.08
N THR A 238 4.82 -21.42 10.26
CA THR A 238 5.71 -22.40 9.63
C THR A 238 6.96 -21.70 9.10
N ASP A 239 8.05 -22.46 8.91
CA ASP A 239 9.22 -21.99 8.17
C ASP A 239 9.10 -22.42 6.70
N VAL A 240 9.56 -21.56 5.79
CA VAL A 240 9.60 -21.78 4.34
C VAL A 240 10.98 -21.39 3.80
N ALA A 241 11.28 -21.73 2.55
CA ALA A 241 12.58 -21.40 1.95
C ALA A 241 12.89 -19.89 1.95
N ALA A 242 11.85 -19.05 1.87
CA ALA A 242 11.96 -17.60 1.84
C ALA A 242 12.05 -16.93 3.23
N GLY A 243 11.84 -17.66 4.33
CA GLY A 243 11.81 -17.07 5.67
C GLY A 243 10.88 -17.79 6.65
N ARG A 244 10.56 -17.11 7.74
CA ARG A 244 9.60 -17.58 8.75
C ARG A 244 8.25 -16.92 8.52
N VAL A 245 7.20 -17.74 8.48
CA VAL A 245 5.82 -17.28 8.33
C VAL A 245 5.19 -17.19 9.72
N PHE A 246 4.56 -16.06 9.99
CA PHE A 246 3.72 -15.81 11.15
C PHE A 246 2.27 -15.68 10.73
N ARG A 247 1.34 -15.91 11.65
CA ARG A 247 -0.08 -15.61 11.48
C ARG A 247 -0.48 -14.47 12.42
N ALA A 248 -1.18 -13.47 11.88
CA ALA A 248 -1.80 -12.42 12.68
C ALA A 248 -3.05 -12.95 13.38
N LEU A 249 -3.09 -12.89 14.71
CA LEU A 249 -4.15 -13.49 15.52
C LEU A 249 -5.10 -12.48 16.14
N ARG A 250 -4.60 -11.34 16.61
CA ARG A 250 -5.41 -10.31 17.26
C ARG A 250 -4.85 -8.90 17.01
N PRO A 251 -5.66 -7.85 17.12
CA PRO A 251 -5.22 -6.48 16.91
C PRO A 251 -4.17 -6.04 17.93
N GLY A 252 -3.17 -5.29 17.49
CA GLY A 252 -2.11 -4.78 18.36
C GLY A 252 -0.79 -4.53 17.62
N LEU A 253 0.29 -4.37 18.40
CA LEU A 253 1.62 -4.08 17.89
C LEU A 253 2.59 -5.20 18.30
N ALA A 254 3.10 -5.96 17.33
CA ALA A 254 4.15 -6.95 17.54
C ALA A 254 5.50 -6.39 17.10
N ARG A 255 6.46 -6.30 18.03
CA ARG A 255 7.85 -5.95 17.69
C ARG A 255 8.56 -7.21 17.24
N THR A 256 9.09 -7.19 16.02
CA THR A 256 9.88 -8.29 15.51
C THR A 256 11.30 -7.84 15.21
N SER A 257 12.25 -8.73 15.46
CA SER A 257 13.66 -8.47 15.18
C SER A 257 14.36 -9.77 14.83
N VAL A 258 15.50 -9.66 14.14
CA VAL A 258 16.40 -10.79 13.91
C VAL A 258 17.54 -10.70 14.91
N PRO A 259 17.69 -11.66 15.85
CA PRO A 259 18.75 -11.63 16.85
C PRO A 259 20.14 -11.47 16.21
N GLY A 260 20.89 -10.47 16.68
CA GLY A 260 22.25 -10.19 16.20
C GLY A 260 22.34 -9.48 14.85
N ALA A 261 21.22 -9.10 14.23
CA ALA A 261 21.18 -8.28 13.02
C ALA A 261 20.64 -6.87 13.31
N ASP A 262 21.07 -5.89 12.50
CA ASP A 262 20.48 -4.56 12.46
C ASP A 262 19.20 -4.59 11.62
N TRP A 263 18.21 -5.35 12.08
CA TRP A 263 16.92 -5.51 11.41
C TRP A 263 15.81 -5.70 12.43
N GLY A 264 14.72 -4.96 12.25
CA GLY A 264 13.49 -5.13 13.00
C GLY A 264 12.34 -4.34 12.39
N VAL A 265 11.12 -4.78 12.66
CA VAL A 265 9.89 -4.14 12.18
C VAL A 265 8.81 -4.26 13.24
N VAL A 266 7.99 -3.22 13.36
CA VAL A 266 6.75 -3.28 14.14
C VAL A 266 5.63 -3.73 13.23
N VAL A 267 5.16 -4.96 13.42
CA VAL A 267 3.96 -5.45 12.76
C VAL A 267 2.75 -4.86 13.47
N ARG A 268 1.95 -4.08 12.74
CA ARG A 268 0.74 -3.42 13.25
C ARG A 268 -0.46 -4.21 12.74
N VAL A 269 -1.12 -4.93 13.64
CA VAL A 269 -2.25 -5.79 13.30
C VAL A 269 -3.55 -5.03 13.57
N SER A 270 -4.41 -4.91 12.57
CA SER A 270 -5.78 -4.43 12.73
C SER A 270 -6.77 -5.59 12.74
N ARG A 271 -7.99 -5.34 13.24
CA ARG A 271 -9.12 -6.24 12.96
C ARG A 271 -9.29 -6.42 11.46
N PHE A 272 -9.68 -7.62 11.03
CA PHE A 272 -10.09 -7.85 9.66
C PHE A 272 -11.25 -6.93 9.30
N GLN A 273 -11.10 -6.16 8.20
CA GLN A 273 -12.11 -5.20 7.73
C GLN A 273 -12.52 -4.17 8.81
N TYR A 274 -11.55 -3.71 9.61
CA TYR A 274 -11.78 -2.70 10.64
C TYR A 274 -12.57 -1.49 10.11
N ALA A 275 -13.68 -1.17 10.77
CA ALA A 275 -14.48 0.03 10.56
C ALA A 275 -14.30 0.99 11.75
N GLY A 276 -14.04 2.26 11.47
CA GLY A 276 -13.70 3.26 12.48
C GLY A 276 -12.63 4.23 12.00
N LEU A 277 -12.13 5.08 12.91
CA LEU A 277 -11.09 6.05 12.57
C LEU A 277 -9.76 5.36 12.29
N ALA A 278 -9.09 5.71 11.20
CA ALA A 278 -7.86 5.03 10.77
C ALA A 278 -6.74 5.08 11.83
N ARG A 279 -6.68 6.14 12.66
CA ARG A 279 -5.72 6.28 13.76
C ARG A 279 -5.90 5.26 14.89
N TYR A 280 -7.06 4.61 14.98
CA TYR A 280 -7.38 3.62 16.03
C TYR A 280 -7.35 2.19 15.53
N ARG A 281 -6.99 1.96 14.27
CA ARG A 281 -7.11 0.64 13.60
C ARG A 281 -6.25 -0.47 14.22
N HIS A 282 -5.21 -0.13 14.96
CA HIS A 282 -4.30 -1.09 15.61
C HIS A 282 -4.38 -1.05 17.14
N LEU A 283 -5.38 -0.39 17.71
CA LEU A 283 -5.56 -0.42 19.17
C LEU A 283 -5.80 -1.86 19.61
N GLU A 284 -5.12 -2.25 20.68
CA GLU A 284 -5.35 -3.53 21.34
C GLU A 284 -6.78 -3.60 21.84
N GLU A 285 -7.34 -4.80 21.85
CA GLU A 285 -8.59 -5.05 22.51
C GLU A 285 -8.33 -5.00 24.01
N THR A 286 -8.86 -3.99 24.70
CA THR A 286 -9.06 -4.11 26.14
C THR A 286 -10.14 -5.16 26.34
N ASP A 287 -9.86 -6.18 27.15
CA ASP A 287 -10.86 -7.15 27.62
C ASP A 287 -12.00 -6.39 28.33
N GLY A 288 -13.02 -5.97 27.58
CA GLY A 288 -14.29 -5.43 28.05
C GLY A 288 -14.29 -3.95 28.49
N GLU A 289 -15.14 -3.16 27.82
CA GLU A 289 -16.38 -2.64 28.41
C GLU A 289 -17.54 -2.84 27.42
#